data_AF-A0A1Z4LP77-F1
#
_entry.id   AF-A0A1Z4LP77-F1
#
_cell.length_a   1.000
_cell.length_b   1.000
_cell.length_c   1.000
_cell.angle_alpha   90.00
_cell.angle_beta   90.00
_cell.angle_gamma   90.00
#
_symmetry.space_group_name_H-M   'P 1'
#
loop_
_entity.id
_entity.type
_entity.pdbx_description
1 polymer ?
#
loop_
_entity_poly.entity_id
_entity_poly.type
_entity_poly.pdbx_seq_one_letter_code
_entity_poly.pdbx_strand_id
1 'polypeptide(L)' 'MIIMISNADVNEFSKSKSNDNFWQDKKIKSILGHPVKRVICDKQGKVILDIGDIISFRALEQIQQANELDNLFSSVYRK' A
#
# COMPACT_ATOMS: atom_id res chain seq x y z
N MET A 1 -4.54 -46.79 4.73
CA MET A 1 -5.68 -45.87 4.57
C MET A 1 -5.26 -44.50 5.08
N ILE A 2 -4.79 -43.65 4.17
CA ILE A 2 -4.43 -42.25 4.45
C ILE A 2 -5.41 -41.42 3.64
N ILE A 3 -6.17 -40.58 4.32
CA ILE A 3 -7.22 -39.78 3.71
C ILE A 3 -6.54 -38.60 3.01
N MET A 4 -6.61 -38.58 1.67
CA MET A 4 -6.27 -37.40 0.87
C MET A 4 -7.22 -36.27 1.28
N ILE A 5 -6.73 -35.28 2.02
CA ILE A 5 -7.42 -34.00 2.12
C ILE A 5 -7.17 -33.25 0.82
N SER A 6 -8.26 -33.10 0.06
CA SER A 6 -8.36 -32.43 -1.22
C SER A 6 -7.79 -31.01 -1.20
N ASN A 7 -7.05 -30.69 -2.26
CA ASN A 7 -6.42 -29.40 -2.60
C ASN A 7 -7.40 -28.21 -2.77
N ALA A 8 -8.34 -27.97 -1.85
CA ALA A 8 -9.39 -26.95 -2.03
C ALA A 8 -9.33 -25.73 -1.09
N ASP A 9 -8.56 -25.74 0.00
CA ASP A 9 -8.63 -24.70 1.05
C ASP A 9 -7.28 -24.01 1.35
N VAL A 10 -6.45 -23.80 0.35
CA VAL A 10 -5.24 -22.94 0.50
C VAL A 10 -5.13 -21.88 -0.59
N ASN A 11 -6.16 -21.74 -1.42
CA ASN A 11 -6.14 -20.90 -2.62
C ASN A 11 -7.24 -19.82 -2.61
N GLU A 12 -7.30 -19.00 -1.56
CA GLU A 12 -8.16 -17.80 -1.59
C GLU A 12 -7.46 -16.47 -1.21
N PHE A 13 -6.18 -16.48 -0.78
CA PHE A 13 -5.49 -15.24 -0.39
C PHE A 13 -4.41 -14.73 -1.37
N SER A 14 -4.06 -15.49 -2.41
CA SER A 14 -2.96 -15.12 -3.34
C SER A 14 -3.40 -14.70 -4.74
N LYS A 15 -4.70 -14.60 -5.01
CA LYS A 15 -5.20 -14.34 -6.38
C LYS A 15 -5.54 -12.87 -6.62
N SER A 16 -4.56 -11.97 -6.51
CA SER A 16 -4.63 -10.64 -7.15
C SER A 16 -3.25 -9.98 -7.26
N LYS A 17 -2.27 -10.68 -7.84
CA LYS A 17 -0.87 -10.20 -7.87
C LYS A 17 -0.25 -10.41 -9.24
N SER A 18 -0.79 -9.79 -10.30
CA SER A 18 -0.09 -9.80 -11.60
C SER A 18 -0.39 -8.64 -12.57
N ASN A 19 -1.51 -7.90 -12.46
CA ASN A 19 -1.84 -6.82 -13.41
C ASN A 19 -1.90 -5.39 -12.81
N ASP A 20 -1.70 -5.24 -11.50
CA ASP A 20 -1.80 -3.94 -10.82
C ASP A 20 -0.49 -3.12 -10.88
N ASN A 21 0.66 -3.79 -11.07
CA ASN A 21 1.98 -3.18 -10.91
C ASN A 21 2.21 -1.96 -11.83
N PHE A 22 1.69 -1.99 -13.06
CA PHE A 22 1.95 -0.90 -14.02
C PHE A 22 1.20 0.40 -13.66
N TRP A 23 -0.06 0.29 -13.24
CA TRP A 23 -0.87 1.44 -12.84
C TRP A 23 -0.47 1.96 -11.46
N GLN A 24 -0.04 1.07 -10.57
CA GLN A 24 0.50 1.42 -9.27
C GLN A 24 1.82 2.20 -9.41
N ASP A 25 2.76 1.74 -10.25
CA ASP A 25 4.06 2.40 -10.44
C ASP A 25 3.92 3.82 -11.02
N LYS A 26 3.01 4.01 -11.98
CA LYS A 26 2.70 5.33 -12.53
C LYS A 26 2.10 6.27 -11.49
N LYS A 27 1.18 5.78 -10.66
CA LYS A 27 0.59 6.58 -9.56
C LYS A 27 1.62 6.91 -8.50
N ILE A 28 2.44 5.94 -8.10
CA ILE A 28 3.53 6.12 -7.14
C ILE A 28 4.51 7.19 -7.62
N LYS A 29 4.96 7.10 -8.88
CA LYS A 29 5.81 8.11 -9.50
C LYS A 29 5.18 9.50 -9.56
N SER A 30 3.86 9.56 -9.75
CA SER A 30 3.12 10.82 -9.80
C SER A 30 2.94 11.49 -8.44
N ILE A 31 3.07 10.76 -7.32
CA ILE A 31 2.88 11.32 -5.98
C ILE A 31 4.20 11.56 -5.23
N LEU A 32 5.28 10.94 -5.68
CA LEU A 32 6.62 11.18 -5.16
C LEU A 32 6.99 12.67 -5.26
N GLY A 33 7.55 13.22 -4.20
CA GLY A 33 7.93 14.63 -4.12
C GLY A 33 6.77 15.57 -3.78
N HIS A 34 5.52 15.09 -3.70
CA HIS A 34 4.40 15.89 -3.24
C HIS A 34 4.24 15.84 -1.72
N PRO A 35 3.80 16.93 -1.08
CA PRO A 35 3.46 16.92 0.33
C PRO A 35 2.15 16.17 0.58
N VAL A 36 2.05 15.48 1.72
CA VAL A 36 0.77 14.91 2.17
C VAL A 36 -0.13 16.00 2.77
N LYS A 37 -1.44 15.89 2.54
CA LYS A 37 -2.45 16.81 3.11
C LYS A 37 -3.02 16.34 4.46
N ARG A 38 -2.69 15.11 4.88
CA ARG A 38 -3.21 14.47 6.09
C ARG A 38 -2.15 13.57 6.71
N VAL A 39 -2.26 13.37 8.02
CA VAL A 39 -1.44 12.42 8.77
C VAL A 39 -1.75 11.00 8.30
N ILE A 40 -0.71 10.22 8.03
CA ILE A 40 -0.81 8.80 7.69
C ILE A 40 -0.19 8.02 8.84
N CYS A 41 -0.96 7.09 9.41
CA CYS A 41 -0.53 6.24 10.51
C CYS A 41 -0.57 4.76 10.11
N ASP A 42 0.30 3.96 10.70
CA ASP A 42 0.21 2.50 10.67
C ASP A 42 -0.97 2.01 11.53
N LYS A 43 -1.33 0.73 11.39
CA LYS A 43 -2.34 0.04 12.23
C LYS A 43 -2.05 0.11 13.73
N GLN A 44 -0.79 0.30 14.12
CA GLN A 44 -0.38 0.50 15.51
C GLN A 44 -0.53 1.96 16.00
N GLY A 45 -1.04 2.87 15.16
CA GLY A 45 -1.17 4.29 15.47
C GLY A 45 0.13 5.08 15.37
N LYS A 46 1.21 4.47 14.86
CA LYS A 46 2.48 5.16 14.62
C LYS A 46 2.37 6.04 13.38
N VAL A 47 2.69 7.33 13.52
CA VAL A 47 2.75 8.26 12.39
C VAL A 47 3.88 7.85 11.43
N ILE A 48 3.53 7.68 10.16
CA ILE A 48 4.46 7.40 9.06
C ILE A 48 4.78 8.68 8.29
N LEU A 49 3.77 9.51 8.01
CA LEU A 49 3.90 10.83 7.40
C LEU A 49 2.98 11.83 8.11
N ASP A 50 3.48 13.02 8.41
CA ASP A 50 2.70 14.13 8.98
C ASP A 50 2.32 15.18 7.92
N ILE A 51 1.42 16.10 8.25
CA ILE A 51 0.90 17.09 7.30
C ILE A 51 2.05 17.97 6.80
N GLY A 52 2.20 18.05 5.48
CA GLY A 52 3.27 18.80 4.84
C GLY A 52 4.55 17.99 4.61
N ASP A 53 4.67 16.77 5.16
CA ASP A 53 5.80 15.90 4.84
C ASP A 53 5.79 15.49 3.36
N ILE A 54 6.99 15.45 2.78
CA ILE A 54 7.21 15.04 1.40
C ILE A 54 7.13 13.53 1.27
N ILE A 55 6.32 13.06 0.33
CA ILE A 55 6.25 11.65 -0.04
C ILE A 55 7.57 11.25 -0.70
N SER A 56 8.36 10.45 0.03
CA SER A 56 9.64 9.92 -0.42
C SER A 56 9.57 8.42 -0.70
N PHE A 57 10.58 7.87 -1.37
CA PHE A 57 10.70 6.42 -1.60
C PHE A 57 10.70 5.63 -0.29
N ARG A 58 11.42 6.12 0.73
CA ARG A 58 11.47 5.48 2.05
C ARG A 58 10.10 5.46 2.74
N ALA A 59 9.35 6.57 2.63
CA ALA A 59 8.01 6.63 3.20
C ALA A 59 7.04 5.68 2.49
N LEU A 60 7.14 5.55 1.16
CA LEU A 60 6.35 4.59 0.39
C LEU A 60 6.64 3.15 0.79
N GLU A 61 7.91 2.79 1.00
CA GLU A 61 8.26 1.45 1.50
C GLU A 61 7.60 1.20 2.86
N GLN A 62 7.65 2.16 3.79
CA GLN A 62 6.99 2.04 5.10
C GLN A 62 5.47 1.90 4.98
N ILE A 63 4.84 2.69 4.12
CA ILE A 63 3.38 2.64 3.87
C ILE A 63 2.98 1.33 3.19
N GLN A 64 3.82 0.79 2.31
CA GLN A 64 3.61 -0.50 1.67
C GLN A 64 3.69 -1.64 2.67
N GLN A 65 4.67 -1.61 3.58
CA GLN A 65 4.78 -2.58 4.68
C GLN A 65 3.59 -2.47 5.66
N ALA A 66 3.09 -1.25 5.90
CA ALA A 66 1.91 -0.97 6.73
C ALA A 66 0.58 -1.34 6.05
N ASN A 67 0.59 -1.62 4.74
CA ASN A 67 -0.60 -1.83 3.92
C ASN A 67 -1.56 -0.62 3.92
N GLU A 68 -1.01 0.60 3.97
CA GLU A 68 -1.72 1.90 4.02
C GLU A 68 -1.63 2.67 2.69
N LEU A 69 -1.26 2.00 1.60
CA LEU A 69 -1.09 2.59 0.26
C LEU A 69 -2.38 3.26 -0.26
N ASP A 70 -3.54 2.66 0.03
CA ASP A 70 -4.84 3.19 -0.38
C ASP A 70 -5.13 4.54 0.31
N ASN A 71 -4.85 4.60 1.62
CA ASN A 71 -5.01 5.79 2.44
C ASN A 71 -4.06 6.91 1.99
N LEU A 72 -2.84 6.57 1.59
CA LEU A 72 -1.90 7.50 0.96
C LEU A 72 -2.49 8.11 -0.30
N PHE A 73 -3.01 7.32 -1.25
CA PHE A 73 -3.54 7.84 -2.51
C PHE A 73 -4.73 8.79 -2.33
N SER A 74 -5.59 8.54 -1.33
CA SER A 74 -6.68 9.45 -0.95
C SER A 74 -6.15 10.73 -0.28
N SER A 75 -5.00 10.63 0.37
CA SER A 75 -4.32 11.69 1.13
C SER A 75 -3.29 12.49 0.32
N VAL A 76 -3.19 12.27 -1.00
CA VAL A 76 -2.40 13.13 -1.89
C VAL A 76 -3.27 14.23 -2.51
N TYR A 77 -2.68 15.39 -2.74
CA TYR A 77 -3.31 16.48 -3.48
C TYR A 77 -3.39 16.11 -4.96
N ARG A 78 -4.59 15.76 -5.46
CA ARG A 78 -4.85 15.58 -6.89
C ARG A 78 -5.62 16.82 -7.36
N LYS A 79 -4.98 17.63 -8.20
CA LYS A 79 -5.63 18.77 -8.88
C LYS A 79 -6.51 18.26 -10.02
#